data_AF-A0A2A2F5H5-F1
#
_entry.id   AF-A0A2A2F5H5-F1
#
_cell.length_a   1.000
_cell.length_b   1.000
_cell.length_c   1.000
_cell.angle_alpha   90.00
_cell.angle_beta   90.00
_cell.angle_gamma   90.00
#
_symmetry.space_group_name_H-M   'P 1'
#
loop_
_entity.id
_entity.type
_entity.pdbx_description
1 polymer ?
#
loop_
_entity_poly.entity_id
_entity_poly.type
_entity_poly.pdbx_seq_one_letter_code
_entity_poly.pdbx_strand_id
1 'polypeptide(L)'
;MESQTLPKAELRLTVARLLELSYRKDEGITTRLVQEVGNVRLAVDENGKAQLSGKAGSVEFSASKLASELGVSIRRVKVLMSVTDSGDIRYNGSFNLGYASVSITGTIDIDEFLRSCSGLLCYAVRLLEGQKRERDRQLQKALGN
;
A
#
# COMPACT_ATOMS: atom_id res chain seq x y z
N MET A 1 0.00 -7.16 -29.95
CA MET A 1 -0.89 -6.99 -28.79
C MET A 1 -0.08 -7.32 -27.55
N GLU A 2 0.55 -6.33 -26.94
CA GLU A 2 1.23 -6.51 -25.66
C GLU A 2 0.16 -6.61 -24.58
N SER A 3 0.05 -7.77 -23.95
CA SER A 3 -0.80 -7.98 -22.78
C SER A 3 -0.39 -6.97 -21.71
N GLN A 4 -1.23 -5.96 -21.46
CA GLN A 4 -1.05 -4.93 -20.44
C GLN A 4 -1.15 -5.54 -19.04
N THR A 5 -0.14 -6.31 -18.66
CA THR A 5 0.01 -6.82 -17.31
C THR A 5 0.70 -5.72 -16.53
N LEU A 6 0.03 -5.12 -15.53
CA LEU A 6 0.67 -4.16 -14.63
C LEU A 6 1.97 -4.79 -14.11
N PRO A 7 3.14 -4.15 -14.30
CA PRO A 7 4.40 -4.68 -13.82
C PRO A 7 4.32 -4.96 -12.32
N LYS A 8 4.86 -6.09 -11.86
CA LYS A 8 4.84 -6.46 -10.43
C LYS A 8 5.35 -5.32 -9.54
N ALA A 9 6.33 -4.53 -10.01
CA ALA A 9 6.86 -3.36 -9.31
C ALA A 9 5.80 -2.27 -9.05
N GLU A 10 4.90 -2.02 -10.00
CA GLU A 10 3.83 -1.03 -9.88
C GLU A 10 2.73 -1.49 -8.90
N LEU A 11 2.45 -2.79 -8.88
CA LEU A 11 1.54 -3.39 -7.90
C LEU A 11 2.12 -3.33 -6.49
N ARG A 12 3.42 -3.57 -6.31
CA ARG A 12 4.11 -3.42 -5.01
C ARG A 12 4.06 -1.98 -4.52
N LEU A 13 4.34 -1.03 -5.42
CA LEU A 13 4.24 0.40 -5.13
C LEU A 13 2.81 0.81 -4.74
N THR A 14 1.80 0.20 -5.37
CA THR A 14 0.38 0.42 -5.00
C THR A 14 0.11 0.04 -3.55
N VAL A 15 0.61 -1.12 -3.10
CA VAL A 15 0.46 -1.54 -1.69
C VAL A 15 1.10 -0.52 -0.75
N ALA A 16 2.32 -0.06 -1.05
CA ALA A 16 3.01 0.94 -0.24
C ALA A 16 2.25 2.28 -0.17
N ARG A 17 1.76 2.77 -1.32
CA ARG A 17 0.95 4.00 -1.38
C ARG A 17 -0.37 3.88 -0.61
N LEU A 18 -1.01 2.72 -0.61
CA LEU A 18 -2.23 2.49 0.18
C LEU A 18 -1.95 2.53 1.68
N LEU A 19 -0.83 1.95 2.13
CA LEU A 19 -0.39 2.04 3.53
C LEU A 19 -0.01 3.47 3.92
N GLU A 20 0.63 4.22 3.01
CA GLU A 20 0.92 5.65 3.22
C GLU A 20 -0.38 6.45 3.40
N LEU A 21 -1.39 6.20 2.56
CA LEU A 21 -2.69 6.86 2.66
C LEU A 21 -3.42 6.52 3.96
N SER A 22 -3.34 5.26 4.43
CA SER A 22 -3.92 4.89 5.73
C SER A 22 -3.19 5.57 6.88
N TYR A 23 -1.85 5.61 6.84
CA TYR A 23 -1.03 6.27 7.85
C TYR A 23 -1.34 7.76 7.94
N ARG A 24 -1.49 8.43 6.80
CA ARG A 24 -1.90 9.84 6.73
C ARG A 24 -3.30 10.09 7.28
N LYS A 25 -4.20 9.12 7.13
CA LYS A 25 -5.57 9.23 7.63
C LYS A 25 -5.62 9.04 9.14
N ASP A 26 -4.92 8.05 9.66
CA ASP A 26 -4.79 7.77 11.08
C ASP A 26 -3.47 7.06 11.36
N GLU A 27 -2.48 7.85 11.76
CA GLU A 27 -1.13 7.38 12.09
C GLU A 27 -1.15 6.42 13.28
N GLY A 28 -1.95 6.72 14.31
CA GLY A 28 -2.01 5.92 15.53
C GLY A 28 -2.57 4.52 15.30
N ILE A 29 -3.74 4.43 14.66
CA ILE A 29 -4.36 3.13 14.37
C ILE A 29 -3.55 2.39 13.29
N THR A 30 -3.07 3.07 12.25
CA THR A 30 -2.26 2.41 11.21
C THR A 30 -1.00 1.82 11.81
N THR A 31 -0.25 2.56 12.64
CA THR A 31 0.96 2.06 13.31
C THR A 31 0.65 0.82 14.15
N ARG A 32 -0.42 0.85 14.95
CA ARG A 32 -0.83 -0.31 15.75
C ARG A 32 -1.20 -1.51 14.89
N LEU A 33 -1.89 -1.29 13.76
CA LEU A 33 -2.24 -2.34 12.82
C LEU A 33 -1.00 -2.94 12.17
N VAL A 34 -0.07 -2.12 11.68
CA VAL A 34 1.13 -2.62 11.01
C VAL A 34 2.09 -3.30 11.98
N GLN A 35 2.09 -2.93 13.27
CA GLN A 35 2.90 -3.59 14.32
C GLN A 35 2.18 -4.78 14.99
N GLU A 36 0.93 -5.07 14.63
CA GLU A 36 0.15 -6.14 15.25
C GLU A 36 0.66 -7.51 14.80
N VAL A 37 1.06 -8.36 15.73
CA VAL A 37 1.30 -9.79 15.45
C VAL A 37 -0.01 -10.45 15.04
N GLY A 38 -0.19 -10.69 13.74
CA GLY A 38 -1.41 -11.27 13.20
C GLY A 38 -1.69 -10.88 11.76
N ASN A 39 -2.91 -11.18 11.33
CA ASN A 39 -3.38 -10.90 9.98
C ASN A 39 -4.02 -9.52 9.91
N VAL A 40 -3.44 -8.66 9.09
CA VAL A 40 -3.98 -7.35 8.74
C VAL A 40 -4.49 -7.41 7.31
N ARG A 41 -5.64 -6.80 7.05
CA ARG A 41 -6.26 -6.75 5.73
C ARG A 41 -6.32 -5.32 5.23
N LEU A 42 -5.88 -5.13 4.01
CA LEU A 42 -6.09 -3.91 3.24
C LEU A 42 -6.98 -4.24 2.04
N ALA A 43 -8.10 -3.55 1.90
CA ALA A 43 -9.03 -3.74 0.79
C ALA A 43 -9.36 -2.40 0.14
N VAL A 44 -9.49 -2.41 -1.19
CA VAL A 44 -10.00 -1.27 -1.97
C VAL A 44 -11.14 -1.78 -2.84
N ASP A 45 -12.28 -1.10 -2.78
CA ASP A 45 -13.45 -1.39 -3.60
C ASP A 45 -13.41 -0.64 -4.95
N GLU A 46 -14.42 -0.89 -5.78
CA GLU A 46 -14.54 -0.31 -7.12
C GLU A 46 -14.83 1.19 -7.14
N ASN A 47 -15.28 1.74 -6.00
CA ASN A 47 -15.48 3.18 -5.82
C ASN A 47 -14.20 3.88 -5.33
N GLY A 48 -13.12 3.12 -5.13
CA GLY A 48 -11.89 3.61 -4.53
C GLY A 48 -12.00 3.87 -3.03
N LYS A 49 -13.01 3.31 -2.34
CA LYS A 49 -13.04 3.30 -0.87
C LYS A 49 -12.09 2.21 -0.39
N ALA A 50 -11.15 2.61 0.47
CA ALA A 50 -10.14 1.73 1.01
C ALA A 50 -10.33 1.55 2.53
N GLN A 51 -9.98 0.36 3.00
CA GLN A 51 -10.00 0.02 4.42
C GLN A 51 -8.79 -0.81 4.78
N LEU A 52 -8.06 -0.38 5.81
CA LEU A 52 -7.06 -1.17 6.51
C LEU A 52 -7.69 -1.66 7.82
N SER A 53 -7.65 -2.95 8.12
CA SER A 53 -8.30 -3.53 9.30
C SER A 53 -7.54 -4.73 9.87
N GLY A 54 -7.65 -4.91 11.19
CA GLY A 54 -7.00 -5.97 11.97
C GLY A 54 -7.61 -6.03 13.38
N LYS A 55 -6.97 -6.72 14.33
CA LYS A 55 -7.50 -6.77 15.71
C LYS A 55 -7.35 -5.44 16.42
N ALA A 56 -6.33 -4.65 16.07
CA ALA A 56 -6.06 -3.34 16.66
C ALA A 56 -7.05 -2.25 16.20
N GLY A 57 -7.91 -2.52 15.21
CA GLY A 57 -8.96 -1.61 14.76
C GLY A 57 -9.11 -1.56 13.23
N SER A 58 -9.65 -0.46 12.73
CA SER A 58 -9.79 -0.22 11.29
C SER A 58 -9.65 1.26 10.91
N VAL A 59 -9.03 1.52 9.77
CA VAL A 59 -8.89 2.85 9.16
C VAL A 59 -9.58 2.82 7.79
N GLU A 60 -10.59 3.67 7.61
CA GLU A 60 -11.21 3.90 6.30
C GLU A 60 -10.67 5.17 5.66
N PHE A 61 -10.30 5.09 4.38
CA PHE A 61 -9.71 6.19 3.63
C PHE A 61 -10.10 6.14 2.15
N SER A 62 -9.95 7.27 1.47
CA SER A 62 -10.18 7.33 0.02
C SER A 62 -8.90 7.03 -0.73
N ALA A 63 -8.96 6.05 -1.63
CA ALA A 63 -7.93 5.71 -2.60
C ALA A 63 -8.37 6.04 -4.03
N SER A 64 -9.42 6.85 -4.23
CA SER A 64 -9.98 7.16 -5.55
C SER A 64 -8.96 7.76 -6.52
N LYS A 65 -8.07 8.64 -6.04
CA LYS A 65 -6.95 9.19 -6.83
C LYS A 65 -5.97 8.09 -7.26
N LEU A 66 -5.62 7.18 -6.36
CA LEU A 66 -4.74 6.05 -6.66
C LEU A 66 -5.38 5.04 -7.63
N ALA A 67 -6.66 4.73 -7.44
CA ALA A 67 -7.44 3.90 -8.35
C ALA A 67 -7.52 4.51 -9.76
N SER A 68 -7.69 5.84 -9.84
CA SER A 68 -7.70 6.57 -11.12
C SER A 68 -6.32 6.55 -11.80
N GLU A 69 -5.23 6.64 -11.03
CA GLU A 69 -3.85 6.58 -11.56
C GLU A 69 -3.47 5.21 -12.11
N LEU A 70 -3.98 4.13 -11.50
CA LEU A 70 -3.72 2.75 -11.94
C LEU A 70 -4.58 2.34 -13.15
N GLY A 71 -5.48 3.23 -13.59
CA GLY A 71 -6.33 3.07 -14.76
C GLY A 71 -7.54 2.16 -14.53
N VAL A 72 -8.38 2.11 -15.56
CA VAL A 72 -9.71 1.45 -15.63
C VAL A 72 -9.69 -0.07 -15.33
N SER A 73 -8.50 -0.66 -15.18
CA SER A 73 -8.36 -2.11 -15.06
C SER A 73 -8.55 -2.62 -13.63
N ILE A 74 -8.12 -1.90 -12.59
CA ILE A 74 -8.19 -2.42 -11.20
C ILE A 74 -9.58 -2.20 -10.61
N ARG A 75 -10.37 -3.27 -10.50
CA ARG A 75 -11.71 -3.22 -9.87
C ARG A 75 -11.67 -3.38 -8.37
N ARG A 76 -10.82 -4.28 -7.88
CA ARG A 76 -10.70 -4.59 -6.45
C ARG A 76 -9.26 -4.93 -6.10
N VAL A 77 -8.81 -4.41 -4.97
CA VAL A 77 -7.53 -4.77 -4.36
C VAL A 77 -7.80 -5.44 -3.03
N LYS A 78 -7.15 -6.56 -2.77
CA LYS A 78 -7.17 -7.22 -1.47
C LYS A 78 -5.76 -7.64 -1.11
N VAL A 79 -5.18 -7.01 -0.10
CA VAL A 79 -3.88 -7.36 0.45
C VAL A 79 -4.09 -7.97 1.82
N LEU A 80 -3.53 -9.15 2.03
CA LEU A 80 -3.41 -9.79 3.33
C LEU A 80 -1.97 -9.62 3.78
N MET A 81 -1.78 -9.13 4.99
CA MET A 81 -0.50 -8.84 5.61
C MET A 81 -0.38 -9.67 6.88
N SER A 82 0.80 -10.21 7.12
CA SER A 82 1.16 -10.91 8.34
C SER A 82 2.48 -10.34 8.85
N VAL A 83 2.45 -9.78 10.05
CA VAL A 83 3.67 -9.33 10.74
C VAL A 83 4.38 -10.56 11.27
N THR A 84 5.66 -10.69 10.92
CA THR A 84 6.53 -11.77 11.35
C THR A 84 7.21 -11.42 12.67
N ASP A 85 7.74 -12.42 13.38
CA ASP A 85 8.44 -12.21 14.66
C ASP A 85 9.71 -11.35 14.51
N SER A 86 10.27 -11.24 13.29
CA SER A 86 11.39 -10.33 12.98
C SER A 86 10.98 -8.87 12.81
N GLY A 87 9.68 -8.56 12.84
CA GLY A 87 9.14 -7.21 12.59
C GLY A 87 8.78 -6.96 11.13
N ASP A 88 9.11 -7.84 10.19
CA ASP A 88 8.78 -7.65 8.78
C ASP A 88 7.29 -7.94 8.50
N ILE A 89 6.67 -7.14 7.63
CA ILE A 89 5.34 -7.47 7.08
C ILE A 89 5.54 -8.32 5.83
N ARG A 90 5.12 -9.59 5.89
CA ARG A 90 4.88 -10.37 4.67
C ARG A 90 3.48 -10.06 4.16
N TYR A 91 3.35 -9.78 2.88
CA TYR A 91 2.05 -9.50 2.28
C TYR A 91 1.77 -10.32 1.02
N ASN A 92 0.49 -10.64 0.83
CA ASN A 92 -0.06 -11.24 -0.38
C ASN A 92 -1.18 -10.34 -0.91
N GLY A 93 -0.88 -9.64 -1.99
CA GLY A 93 -1.80 -8.74 -2.68
C GLY A 93 -2.45 -9.42 -3.89
N SER A 94 -3.77 -9.46 -3.90
CA SER A 94 -4.59 -9.90 -5.02
C SER A 94 -5.27 -8.70 -5.67
N PHE A 95 -5.04 -8.53 -6.96
CA PHE A 95 -5.53 -7.45 -7.78
C PHE A 95 -6.46 -8.01 -8.83
N ASN A 96 -7.75 -7.70 -8.73
CA ASN A 96 -8.73 -8.07 -9.72
C ASN A 96 -8.76 -7.01 -10.82
N LEU A 97 -8.25 -7.39 -11.98
CA LEU A 97 -8.12 -6.56 -13.16
C LEU A 97 -9.33 -6.67 -14.12
N GLY A 98 -10.54 -7.04 -13.68
CA GLY A 98 -11.74 -7.12 -14.54
C GLY A 98 -11.75 -8.24 -15.61
N TYR A 99 -10.62 -8.51 -16.26
CA TYR A 99 -10.35 -9.56 -17.24
C TYR A 99 -9.34 -10.61 -16.72
N ALA A 100 -8.59 -10.28 -15.66
CA ALA A 100 -7.59 -11.16 -15.06
C ALA A 100 -7.47 -10.92 -13.54
N SER A 101 -6.91 -11.86 -12.81
CA SER A 101 -6.51 -11.65 -11.41
C SER A 101 -5.01 -11.83 -11.30
N VAL A 102 -4.32 -10.83 -10.78
CA VAL A 102 -2.87 -10.86 -10.56
C VAL A 102 -2.60 -10.92 -9.07
N SER A 103 -1.77 -11.86 -8.64
CA SER A 103 -1.34 -11.97 -7.26
C SER A 103 0.15 -11.63 -7.17
N ILE A 104 0.50 -10.83 -6.16
CA ILE A 104 1.88 -10.52 -5.82
C ILE A 104 2.13 -10.85 -4.35
N THR A 105 3.35 -11.26 -4.07
CA THR A 105 3.84 -11.44 -2.71
C THR A 105 5.08 -10.58 -2.54
N GLY A 106 5.25 -10.06 -1.34
CA GLY A 106 6.44 -9.29 -0.96
C GLY A 106 6.57 -9.19 0.53
N THR A 107 7.64 -8.50 0.94
CA THR A 107 7.93 -8.13 2.31
C THR A 107 8.09 -6.61 2.38
N ILE A 108 7.76 -6.03 3.53
CA ILE A 108 7.96 -4.62 3.84
C ILE A 108 8.68 -4.58 5.18
N ASP A 109 9.83 -3.91 5.22
CA ASP A 109 10.48 -3.56 6.48
C ASP A 109 9.63 -2.46 7.13
N ILE A 110 9.04 -2.78 8.28
CA ILE A 110 8.12 -1.87 8.94
C ILE A 110 8.82 -0.67 9.56
N ASP A 111 10.04 -0.84 10.06
CA ASP A 111 10.78 0.23 10.70
C ASP A 111 11.23 1.23 9.64
N GLU A 112 11.68 0.74 8.47
CA GLU A 112 12.01 1.59 7.33
C GLU A 112 10.77 2.28 6.75
N PHE A 113 9.63 1.57 6.65
CA PHE A 113 8.37 2.15 6.22
C PHE A 113 7.90 3.26 7.18
N LEU A 114 7.83 2.97 8.48
CA LEU A 114 7.41 3.94 9.49
C LEU A 114 8.37 5.11 9.56
N ARG A 115 9.69 4.92 9.47
CA ARG A 115 10.66 6.03 9.41
C ARG A 115 10.47 6.90 8.17
N SER A 116 10.18 6.29 7.02
CA SER A 116 9.89 7.01 5.78
C SER A 116 8.59 7.81 5.87
N CYS A 117 7.57 7.27 6.53
CA CYS A 117 6.26 7.90 6.72
C CYS A 117 6.16 8.86 7.93
N SER A 118 7.01 8.72 8.94
CA SER A 118 7.08 9.62 10.12
C SER A 118 8.12 10.73 9.97
N GLY A 119 9.10 10.58 9.07
CA GLY A 119 10.13 11.56 8.83
C GLY A 119 9.68 12.78 8.01
N LEU A 120 10.57 13.79 7.94
CA LEU A 120 10.48 14.98 7.06
C LEU A 120 10.10 14.66 5.61
N LEU A 121 10.25 13.41 5.15
CA LEU A 121 9.86 12.93 3.83
C LEU A 121 8.34 12.88 3.65
N CYS A 122 7.57 12.42 4.63
CA CYS A 122 6.11 12.44 4.54
C CYS A 122 5.54 13.88 4.67
N TYR A 123 6.28 14.78 5.34
CA TYR A 123 5.98 16.21 5.38
C TYR A 123 6.39 16.94 4.09
N ALA A 124 7.55 16.63 3.50
CA ALA A 124 8.01 17.17 2.21
C ALA A 124 7.15 16.68 1.03
N VAL A 125 6.58 15.48 1.14
CA VAL A 125 5.53 14.96 0.24
C VAL A 125 4.27 15.86 0.27
N ARG A 126 3.99 16.59 1.36
CA ARG A 126 2.90 17.61 1.40
C ARG A 126 3.16 18.79 0.47
N LEU A 127 4.43 19.11 0.19
CA LEU A 127 4.85 20.25 -0.65
C LEU A 127 5.10 19.84 -2.12
N LEU A 128 5.26 18.55 -2.41
CA LEU A 128 5.76 18.03 -3.69
C LEU A 128 4.74 17.13 -4.43
N GLU A 129 3.46 17.51 -4.47
CA GLU A 129 2.46 16.86 -5.33
C GLU A 129 2.83 16.90 -6.84
N GLY A 130 3.85 17.67 -7.24
CA GLY A 130 4.35 17.76 -8.62
C GLY A 130 5.41 16.75 -9.06
N GLN A 131 6.05 15.97 -8.16
CA GLN A 131 7.20 15.12 -8.53
C GLN A 131 6.98 13.63 -8.20
N LYS A 132 6.24 12.93 -9.07
CA LYS A 132 5.95 11.48 -8.98
C LYS A 132 7.20 10.58 -8.94
N ARG A 133 8.25 10.91 -9.68
CA ARG A 133 9.39 9.99 -9.91
C ARG A 133 10.27 9.75 -8.69
N GLU A 134 10.52 10.78 -7.89
CA GLU A 134 11.39 10.65 -6.71
C GLU A 134 10.67 9.90 -5.57
N ARG A 135 9.36 10.11 -5.45
CA ARG A 135 8.48 9.39 -4.53
C ARG A 135 8.54 7.88 -4.76
N ASP A 136 8.37 7.47 -6.02
CA ASP A 136 8.33 6.05 -6.37
C ASP A 136 9.68 5.37 -6.16
N ARG A 137 10.78 6.12 -6.31
CA ARG A 137 12.14 5.63 -6.09
C ARG A 137 12.45 5.35 -4.63
N GLN A 138 12.00 6.21 -3.71
CA GLN A 138 12.22 6.00 -2.27
C GLN A 138 11.33 4.87 -1.73
N LEU A 139 10.08 4.79 -2.19
CA LEU A 139 9.20 3.67 -1.85
C LEU A 139 9.74 2.34 -2.41
N GLN A 140 10.31 2.33 -3.61
CA GLN A 140 10.95 1.12 -4.16
C GLN A 140 12.11 0.63 -3.28
N LYS A 141 12.96 1.54 -2.78
CA LYS A 141 14.06 1.18 -1.86
C LYS A 141 13.55 0.50 -0.58
N ALA A 142 12.52 1.07 0.07
CA ALA A 142 11.93 0.50 1.28
C ALA A 142 11.22 -0.86 1.04
N LEU A 143 10.89 -1.15 -0.23
CA LEU A 143 10.34 -2.43 -0.66
C LEU A 143 11.42 -3.46 -1.04
N GLY A 144 12.71 -3.15 -0.82
CA GLY A 144 13.84 -4.06 -1.05
C GLY A 144 14.19 -4.29 -2.52
N ASN A 145 13.87 -3.34 -3.42
CA ASN A 145 14.21 -3.37 -4.84
C ASN A 145 14.95 -2.10 -5.29
#